data_AF-A0A1D6QSF2-F1
#
_entry.id   AF-A0A1D6QSF2-F1
#
_cell.length_a   1.000
_cell.length_b   1.000
_cell.length_c   1.000
_cell.angle_alpha   90.00
_cell.angle_beta   90.00
_cell.angle_gamma   90.00
#
_symmetry.space_group_name_H-M   'P 1'
#
loop_
_entity.id
_entity.type
_entity.pdbx_description
1 polymer ?
#
loop_
_entity_poly.entity_id
_entity_poly.type
_entity_poly.pdbx_seq_one_letter_code
_entity_poly.pdbx_strand_id
1 'polypeptide(L)'
;MILISLIAWMRILMRKRRKRIDNQQKKQYLLLHSLKEVIVRQSVDHTGQSELQDSNIEKILALLFNHCESEEEGVRNVVAECLGKISLIEPKKLVPALEVRTSSPAANTRATVAIAIKYSIVERPEKIDEIMYSKISTFLMLIKDSDRHVRRAAVLALSTAAHNKPNLIKGLLPEILPLLYDQTVIKQELIRTVDLGPFKHVVDDGLELRKAAFECVDTLLDSCLDQVNPSSFIVPFLLSGLGDHYDVKMPCHLILSKLADKCPSAVLAVLDSIVEPIEKTISHKPKGDAVKQEVDRNEDMIRSALRAISSLSRISGSDYSIRFKNLMNKITATPALAEKYNSVRGE
;
A
#
# COMPACT_ATOMS: atom_id res chain seq x y z
N MET A 1 36.24 -3.43 5.68
CA MET A 1 37.02 -2.32 6.32
C MET A 1 36.22 -1.01 6.47
N ILE A 2 35.38 -0.64 5.50
CA ILE A 2 34.51 0.55 5.54
C ILE A 2 33.45 0.46 6.65
N LEU A 3 32.87 -0.73 6.86
CA LEU A 3 31.89 -1.00 7.92
C LEU A 3 32.44 -0.73 9.33
N ILE A 4 33.66 -1.19 9.63
CA ILE A 4 34.33 -0.96 10.91
C ILE A 4 34.61 0.54 11.10
N SER A 5 35.06 1.23 10.04
CA SER A 5 35.25 2.68 10.05
C SER A 5 33.93 3.43 10.25
N LEU A 6 32.81 2.97 9.65
CA LEU A 6 31.48 3.56 9.80
C LEU A 6 30.90 3.32 11.19
N ILE A 7 31.05 2.12 11.74
CA ILE A 7 30.65 1.77 13.12
C ILE A 7 31.53 2.53 14.13
N ALA A 8 32.83 2.67 13.87
CA ALA A 8 33.74 3.48 14.67
C ALA A 8 33.37 4.97 14.57
N TRP A 9 33.00 5.46 13.38
CA TRP A 9 32.47 6.82 13.19
C TRP A 9 31.14 7.01 13.92
N MET A 10 30.21 6.06 13.84
CA MET A 10 28.96 6.05 14.61
C MET A 10 29.25 6.09 16.11
N ARG A 11 30.24 5.33 16.61
CA ARG A 11 30.69 5.39 18.01
C ARG A 11 31.25 6.76 18.41
N ILE A 12 32.08 7.37 17.57
CA ILE A 12 32.70 8.69 17.82
C ILE A 12 31.65 9.80 17.78
N LEU A 13 30.73 9.76 16.81
CA LEU A 13 29.65 10.73 16.67
C LEU A 13 28.63 10.60 17.83
N MET A 14 28.30 9.37 18.23
CA MET A 14 27.40 9.11 19.37
C MET A 14 28.05 9.38 20.74
N ARG A 15 29.39 9.44 20.84
CA ARG A 15 30.10 9.88 22.06
C ARG A 15 30.14 11.40 22.23
N LYS A 16 30.05 12.19 21.15
CA LYS A 16 29.86 13.65 21.22
C LYS A 16 28.40 14.00 21.59
N ARG A 17 27.93 13.49 22.73
CA ARG A 17 26.62 13.78 23.35
C ARG A 17 26.70 15.04 24.19
N ARG A 18 26.13 16.14 23.68
CA ARG A 18 25.57 17.35 24.34
C ARG A 18 25.94 18.58 23.52
N LYS A 19 24.97 19.18 22.80
CA LYS A 19 24.65 20.64 22.93
C LYS A 19 23.66 21.24 21.90
N ARG A 20 23.14 20.57 20.87
CA ARG A 20 22.13 21.20 19.96
C ARG A 20 21.15 20.19 19.36
N ILE A 21 19.87 20.28 19.71
CA ILE A 21 18.82 19.27 19.45
C ILE A 21 18.43 19.16 17.95
N ASP A 22 18.21 20.28 17.24
CA ASP A 22 17.77 20.23 15.83
C ASP A 22 18.86 19.73 14.85
N ASN A 23 20.11 20.13 15.08
CA ASN A 23 21.24 19.63 14.28
C ASN A 23 21.58 18.17 14.62
N GLN A 24 21.04 17.65 15.71
CA GLN A 24 21.27 16.29 16.20
C GLN A 24 20.25 15.30 15.60
N GLN A 25 18.99 15.68 15.45
CA GLN A 25 17.99 14.90 14.71
C GLN A 25 18.38 14.71 13.23
N LYS A 26 18.78 15.80 12.54
CA LYS A 26 19.25 15.71 11.14
C LYS A 26 20.47 14.79 10.98
N LYS A 27 21.42 14.84 11.91
CA LYS A 27 22.59 13.95 11.89
C LYS A 27 22.24 12.51 12.19
N GLN A 28 21.29 12.25 13.10
CA GLN A 28 20.80 10.90 13.38
C GLN A 28 20.08 10.30 12.17
N TYR A 29 19.24 11.07 11.50
CA TYR A 29 18.57 10.65 10.26
C TYR A 29 19.59 10.27 9.17
N LEU A 30 20.60 11.11 8.92
CA LEU A 30 21.67 10.81 7.96
C LEU A 30 22.49 9.58 8.36
N LEU A 31 22.70 9.37 9.66
CA LEU A 31 23.42 8.20 10.17
C LEU A 31 22.63 6.91 9.96
N LEU A 32 21.31 6.94 10.18
CA LEU A 32 20.42 5.81 9.92
C LEU A 32 20.37 5.47 8.43
N HIS A 33 20.35 6.47 7.55
CA HIS A 33 20.48 6.26 6.10
C HIS A 33 21.84 5.68 5.70
N SER A 34 22.93 6.16 6.31
CA SER A 34 24.26 5.62 6.04
C SER A 34 24.36 4.16 6.51
N LEU A 35 23.79 3.84 7.67
CA LEU A 35 23.70 2.47 8.18
C LEU A 35 22.85 1.59 7.25
N LYS A 36 21.70 2.12 6.80
CA LYS A 36 20.80 1.45 5.85
C LYS A 36 21.53 1.02 4.59
N GLU A 37 22.26 1.95 3.95
CA GLU A 37 23.00 1.67 2.71
C GLU A 37 23.99 0.51 2.90
N VAL A 38 24.67 0.47 4.05
CA VAL A 38 25.62 -0.59 4.35
C VAL A 38 24.93 -1.94 4.56
N ILE A 39 23.83 -1.96 5.31
CA ILE A 39 23.02 -3.18 5.52
C ILE A 39 22.44 -3.69 4.20
N VAL A 40 21.92 -2.79 3.35
CA VAL A 40 21.34 -3.13 2.05
C VAL A 40 22.38 -3.81 1.17
N ARG A 41 23.58 -3.24 1.01
CA ARG A 41 24.66 -3.84 0.22
C ARG A 41 25.03 -5.24 0.72
N GLN A 42 25.15 -5.41 2.04
CA GLN A 42 25.51 -6.69 2.65
C GLN A 42 24.40 -7.74 2.57
N SER A 43 23.13 -7.33 2.53
CA SER A 43 22.02 -8.27 2.33
C SER A 43 22.00 -8.89 0.92
N VAL A 44 22.60 -8.21 -0.07
CA VAL A 44 22.65 -8.68 -1.46
C VAL A 44 23.92 -9.47 -1.74
N ASP A 45 25.08 -9.02 -1.24
CA ASP A 45 26.37 -9.71 -1.44
C ASP A 45 26.54 -10.90 -0.49
N HIS A 46 26.36 -12.12 -1.01
CA HIS A 46 26.64 -13.37 -0.27
C HIS A 46 28.12 -13.53 0.13
N THR A 47 29.03 -12.77 -0.48
CA THR A 47 30.47 -12.73 -0.19
C THR A 47 30.83 -11.84 1.01
N GLY A 48 29.92 -10.95 1.43
CA GLY A 48 30.12 -9.97 2.51
C GLY A 48 29.63 -10.41 3.90
N GLN A 49 29.09 -11.63 4.04
CA GLN A 49 28.56 -12.16 5.30
C GLN A 49 29.61 -12.22 6.44
N SER A 50 30.91 -12.12 6.13
CA SER A 50 31.98 -12.18 7.15
C SER A 50 32.33 -10.83 7.82
N GLU A 51 31.84 -9.68 7.32
CA GLU A 51 32.21 -8.38 7.90
C GLU A 51 31.32 -7.94 9.09
N LEU A 52 30.09 -8.46 9.21
CA LEU A 52 29.20 -8.19 10.35
C LEU A 52 29.41 -9.23 11.45
N GLN A 53 30.33 -8.95 12.37
CA GLN A 53 30.43 -9.75 13.60
C GLN A 53 29.11 -9.68 14.39
N ASP A 54 28.70 -10.79 14.99
CA ASP A 54 27.49 -10.92 15.83
C ASP A 54 27.32 -9.76 16.84
N SER A 55 28.42 -9.35 17.49
CA SER A 55 28.42 -8.28 18.50
C SER A 55 28.08 -6.89 17.95
N ASN A 56 28.24 -6.66 16.64
CA ASN A 56 27.85 -5.42 15.98
C ASN A 56 26.36 -5.45 15.62
N ILE A 57 25.82 -6.61 15.22
CA ILE A 57 24.41 -6.79 14.93
C ILE A 57 23.57 -6.51 16.17
N GLU A 58 23.94 -7.04 17.34
CA GLU A 58 23.19 -6.78 18.60
C GLU A 58 23.11 -5.29 18.95
N LYS A 59 24.22 -4.55 18.78
CA LYS A 59 24.25 -3.09 19.04
C LYS A 59 23.41 -2.32 18.03
N ILE A 60 23.44 -2.73 16.77
CA ILE A 60 22.61 -2.14 15.72
C ILE A 60 21.14 -2.40 16.02
N LEU A 61 20.77 -3.63 16.36
CA LEU A 61 19.39 -3.99 16.71
C LEU A 61 18.89 -3.22 17.92
N ALA A 62 19.70 -3.09 18.98
CA ALA A 62 19.35 -2.29 20.15
C ALA A 62 19.08 -0.82 19.77
N LEU A 63 19.91 -0.24 18.90
CA LEU A 63 19.71 1.11 18.39
C LEU A 63 18.42 1.22 17.55
N LEU A 64 18.22 0.32 16.60
CA LEU A 64 17.05 0.33 15.71
C LEU A 64 15.76 0.17 16.51
N PHE A 65 15.71 -0.76 17.46
CA PHE A 65 14.53 -0.97 18.29
C PHE A 65 14.21 0.23 19.19
N ASN A 66 15.21 0.97 19.67
CA ASN A 66 14.98 2.21 20.40
C ASN A 66 14.34 3.32 19.54
N HIS A 67 14.44 3.21 18.21
CA HIS A 67 13.88 4.17 17.26
C HIS A 67 12.58 3.69 16.59
N CYS A 68 12.05 2.51 16.94
CA CYS A 68 10.75 2.04 16.45
C CYS A 68 9.57 2.93 16.90
N GLU A 69 9.73 3.67 18.00
CA GLU A 69 8.69 4.54 18.58
C GLU A 69 8.84 6.00 18.20
N SER A 70 9.82 6.34 17.34
CA SER A 70 10.08 7.71 16.89
C SER A 70 8.80 8.38 16.39
N GLU A 71 8.56 9.63 16.74
CA GLU A 71 7.40 10.41 16.28
C GLU A 71 7.44 10.65 14.75
N GLU A 72 8.66 10.82 14.20
CA GLU A 72 8.87 11.00 12.76
C GLU A 72 8.67 9.69 11.98
N GLU A 73 7.67 9.66 11.09
CA GLU A 73 7.40 8.52 10.20
C GLU A 73 8.59 8.18 9.30
N GLY A 74 9.30 9.21 8.81
CA GLY A 74 10.50 9.02 7.99
C GLY A 74 11.59 8.22 8.71
N VAL A 75 11.81 8.46 10.00
CA VAL A 75 12.75 7.69 10.83
C VAL A 75 12.26 6.25 10.98
N ARG A 76 10.98 6.04 11.29
CA ARG A 76 10.40 4.70 11.44
C ARG A 76 10.53 3.87 10.16
N ASN A 77 10.34 4.48 9.00
CA ASN A 77 10.50 3.80 7.71
C ASN A 77 11.94 3.36 7.45
N VAL A 78 12.94 4.21 7.77
CA VAL A 78 14.36 3.82 7.66
C VAL A 78 14.71 2.69 8.63
N VAL A 79 14.20 2.77 9.87
CA VAL A 79 14.38 1.71 10.88
C VAL A 79 13.77 0.40 10.41
N ALA A 80 12.53 0.43 9.89
CA ALA A 80 11.86 -0.74 9.37
C ALA A 80 12.62 -1.37 8.20
N GLU A 81 13.12 -0.56 7.26
CA GLU A 81 13.94 -1.04 6.14
C GLU A 81 15.21 -1.73 6.64
N CYS A 82 15.95 -1.11 7.56
CA CYS A 82 17.13 -1.72 8.18
C CYS A 82 16.80 -3.07 8.84
N LEU A 83 15.74 -3.12 9.65
CA LEU A 83 15.31 -4.36 10.31
C LEU A 83 14.94 -5.43 9.28
N GLY A 84 14.15 -5.09 8.26
CA GLY A 84 13.78 -6.04 7.21
C GLY A 84 14.98 -6.62 6.46
N LYS A 85 15.99 -5.79 6.16
CA LYS A 85 17.23 -6.23 5.50
C LYS A 85 18.13 -7.05 6.41
N ILE A 86 18.22 -6.72 7.71
CA ILE A 86 18.93 -7.58 8.67
C ILE A 86 18.22 -8.95 8.79
N SER A 87 16.90 -9.02 8.62
CA SER A 87 16.18 -10.31 8.68
C SER A 87 16.59 -11.25 7.56
N LEU A 88 17.09 -10.73 6.44
CA LEU A 88 17.67 -11.55 5.36
C LEU A 88 19.03 -12.15 5.75
N ILE A 89 19.76 -11.51 6.66
CA ILE A 89 21.10 -11.93 7.13
C ILE A 89 20.95 -12.90 8.32
N GLU A 90 20.20 -12.50 9.35
CA GLU A 90 20.03 -13.23 10.62
C GLU A 90 18.54 -13.54 10.91
N PRO A 91 17.87 -14.35 10.07
CA PRO A 91 16.43 -14.59 10.16
C PRO A 91 16.02 -15.25 11.48
N LYS A 92 16.84 -16.18 12.00
CA LYS A 92 16.57 -16.94 13.24
C LYS A 92 16.54 -16.05 14.48
N LYS A 93 17.30 -14.95 14.50
CA LYS A 93 17.33 -14.00 15.62
C LYS A 93 16.27 -12.93 15.43
N LEU A 94 16.16 -12.37 14.22
CA LEU A 94 15.38 -11.17 14.02
C LEU A 94 13.88 -11.41 13.85
N VAL A 95 13.46 -12.48 13.17
CA VAL A 95 12.03 -12.76 12.98
C VAL A 95 11.31 -12.97 14.33
N PRO A 96 11.83 -13.78 15.28
CA PRO A 96 11.22 -13.88 16.60
C PRO A 96 11.23 -12.57 17.40
N ALA A 97 12.30 -11.77 17.28
CA ALA A 97 12.38 -10.47 17.94
C ALA A 97 11.35 -9.47 17.40
N LEU A 98 11.04 -9.53 16.10
CA LEU A 98 9.96 -8.78 15.48
C LEU A 98 8.60 -9.30 15.94
N GLU A 99 8.42 -10.63 16.00
CA GLU A 99 7.19 -11.29 16.44
C GLU A 99 6.77 -10.82 17.84
N VAL A 100 7.69 -10.81 18.81
CA VAL A 100 7.39 -10.32 20.18
C VAL A 100 6.88 -8.87 20.17
N ARG A 101 7.39 -8.03 19.26
CA ARG A 101 7.02 -6.61 19.17
C ARG A 101 5.68 -6.36 18.48
N THR A 102 5.06 -7.37 17.87
CA THR A 102 3.68 -7.30 17.37
C THR A 102 2.68 -7.03 18.50
N SER A 103 3.04 -7.37 19.75
CA SER A 103 2.22 -7.11 20.95
C SER A 103 2.70 -5.91 21.76
N SER A 104 3.56 -5.05 21.21
CA SER A 104 4.02 -3.84 21.91
C SER A 104 2.85 -2.90 22.23
N PRO A 105 2.83 -2.24 23.41
CA PRO A 105 1.82 -1.23 23.71
C PRO A 105 1.88 -0.04 22.73
N ALA A 106 3.06 0.27 22.19
CA ALA A 106 3.24 1.38 21.25
C ALA A 106 2.84 1.00 19.83
N ALA A 107 1.82 1.67 19.28
CA ALA A 107 1.35 1.48 17.91
C ALA A 107 2.46 1.72 16.87
N ASN A 108 3.31 2.73 17.09
CA ASN A 108 4.46 3.02 16.23
C ASN A 108 5.42 1.83 16.10
N THR A 109 5.66 1.10 17.20
CA THR A 109 6.48 -0.11 17.17
C THR A 109 5.81 -1.21 16.35
N ARG A 110 4.51 -1.47 16.57
CA ARG A 110 3.76 -2.49 15.83
C ARG A 110 3.73 -2.19 14.32
N ALA A 111 3.52 -0.93 13.94
CA ALA A 111 3.56 -0.49 12.54
C ALA A 111 4.96 -0.67 11.93
N THR A 112 6.02 -0.27 12.66
CA THR A 112 7.41 -0.43 12.22
C THR A 112 7.75 -1.90 11.98
N VAL A 113 7.26 -2.81 12.83
CA VAL A 113 7.43 -4.25 12.66
C VAL A 113 6.77 -4.76 11.38
N ALA A 114 5.51 -4.38 11.11
CA ALA A 114 4.82 -4.78 9.89
C ALA A 114 5.54 -4.28 8.61
N ILE A 115 6.05 -3.04 8.63
CA ILE A 115 6.87 -2.51 7.54
C ILE A 115 8.24 -3.23 7.45
N ALA A 116 8.84 -3.64 8.56
CA ALA A 116 10.08 -4.40 8.52
C ALA A 116 9.88 -5.75 7.81
N ILE A 117 8.75 -6.42 8.07
CA ILE A 117 8.38 -7.66 7.39
C ILE A 117 8.21 -7.42 5.89
N LYS A 118 7.53 -6.34 5.49
CA LYS A 118 7.46 -5.91 4.08
C LYS A 118 8.86 -5.89 3.43
N TYR A 119 9.84 -5.25 4.06
CA TYR A 119 11.20 -5.15 3.51
C TYR A 119 12.02 -6.46 3.54
N SER A 120 11.57 -7.45 4.31
CA SER A 120 12.16 -8.80 4.35
C SER A 120 11.61 -9.73 3.27
N ILE A 121 10.50 -9.37 2.61
CA ILE A 121 9.88 -10.15 1.53
C ILE A 121 10.47 -9.71 0.18
N VAL A 122 11.48 -10.45 -0.26
CA VAL A 122 12.12 -10.27 -1.58
C VAL A 122 11.68 -11.37 -2.55
N GLU A 123 11.75 -11.12 -3.85
CA GLU A 123 11.34 -12.06 -4.92
C GLU A 123 12.20 -13.34 -4.92
N ARG A 124 13.52 -13.21 -4.72
CA ARG A 124 14.43 -14.36 -4.71
C ARG A 124 14.19 -15.30 -3.52
N PRO A 125 14.38 -16.62 -3.68
CA PRO A 125 14.36 -17.57 -2.56
C PRO A 125 15.43 -17.23 -1.53
N GLU A 126 15.06 -17.22 -0.26
CA GLU A 126 15.93 -16.85 0.86
C GLU A 126 15.76 -17.77 2.07
N LYS A 127 16.79 -17.85 2.91
CA LYS A 127 16.74 -18.65 4.15
C LYS A 127 15.63 -18.20 5.13
N ILE A 128 15.18 -16.94 5.00
CA ILE A 128 14.09 -16.40 5.82
C ILE A 128 12.75 -17.09 5.50
N ASP A 129 12.55 -17.61 4.29
CA ASP A 129 11.25 -18.06 3.79
C ASP A 129 10.69 -19.22 4.62
N GLU A 130 11.55 -20.17 5.01
CA GLU A 130 11.19 -21.31 5.87
C GLU A 130 10.64 -20.85 7.22
N ILE A 131 11.25 -19.83 7.82
CA ILE A 131 10.81 -19.28 9.10
C ILE A 131 9.54 -18.46 8.90
N MET A 132 9.53 -17.64 7.85
CA MET A 132 8.43 -16.73 7.53
C MET A 132 7.13 -17.49 7.27
N TYR A 133 7.16 -18.65 6.62
CA TYR A 133 5.96 -19.45 6.34
C TYR A 133 5.17 -19.78 7.61
N SER A 134 5.87 -20.09 8.71
CA SER A 134 5.23 -20.40 9.99
C SER A 134 4.77 -19.17 10.78
N LYS A 135 5.32 -17.98 10.47
CA LYS A 135 5.16 -16.76 11.29
C LYS A 135 4.42 -15.62 10.58
N ILE A 136 4.27 -15.68 9.26
CA ILE A 136 3.72 -14.59 8.45
C ILE A 136 2.30 -14.20 8.89
N SER A 137 1.49 -15.18 9.31
CA SER A 137 0.16 -14.93 9.86
C SER A 137 0.21 -13.92 11.01
N THR A 138 1.11 -14.08 11.98
CA THR A 138 1.22 -13.18 13.14
C THR A 138 1.41 -11.72 12.72
N PHE A 139 2.17 -11.48 11.65
CA PHE A 139 2.43 -10.14 11.14
C PHE A 139 1.27 -9.59 10.30
N LEU A 140 0.67 -10.41 9.44
CA LEU A 140 -0.44 -9.97 8.58
C LEU A 140 -1.73 -9.74 9.37
N MET A 141 -1.90 -10.44 10.49
CA MET A 141 -3.07 -10.28 11.38
C MET A 141 -3.07 -8.95 12.15
N LEU A 142 -1.99 -8.17 12.07
CA LEU A 142 -1.99 -6.75 12.45
C LEU A 142 -2.97 -5.90 11.64
N ILE A 143 -3.57 -6.44 10.56
CA ILE A 143 -4.72 -5.82 9.89
C ILE A 143 -5.94 -5.65 10.82
N LYS A 144 -6.00 -6.40 11.94
CA LYS A 144 -7.04 -6.28 12.98
C LYS A 144 -6.69 -5.24 14.07
N ASP A 145 -5.56 -4.55 13.97
CA ASP A 145 -5.09 -3.64 15.01
C ASP A 145 -6.05 -2.45 15.22
N SER A 146 -6.10 -1.94 16.45
CA SER A 146 -6.88 -0.75 16.79
C SER A 146 -6.36 0.52 16.10
N ASP A 147 -5.04 0.59 15.84
CA ASP A 147 -4.41 1.73 15.20
C ASP A 147 -4.40 1.61 13.67
N ARG A 148 -4.91 2.64 12.99
CA ARG A 148 -5.01 2.68 11.52
C ARG A 148 -3.66 2.59 10.80
N HIS A 149 -2.58 3.11 11.37
CA HIS A 149 -1.26 3.09 10.75
C HIS A 149 -0.67 1.68 10.81
N VAL A 150 -0.95 0.94 11.89
CA VAL A 150 -0.59 -0.48 12.01
C VAL A 150 -1.34 -1.31 10.97
N ARG A 151 -2.66 -1.09 10.83
CA ARG A 151 -3.46 -1.76 9.78
C ARG A 151 -2.93 -1.46 8.38
N ARG A 152 -2.60 -0.20 8.09
CA ARG A 152 -2.00 0.21 6.81
C ARG A 152 -0.67 -0.50 6.56
N ALA A 153 0.19 -0.58 7.57
CA ALA A 153 1.45 -1.28 7.46
C ALA A 153 1.26 -2.77 7.15
N ALA A 154 0.28 -3.43 7.77
CA ALA A 154 -0.08 -4.81 7.49
C ALA A 154 -0.59 -5.01 6.05
N VAL A 155 -1.44 -4.10 5.56
CA VAL A 155 -1.93 -4.11 4.16
C VAL A 155 -0.77 -3.96 3.16
N LEU A 156 0.19 -3.06 3.43
CA LEU A 156 1.35 -2.88 2.57
C LEU A 156 2.29 -4.11 2.57
N ALA A 157 2.43 -4.78 3.72
CA ALA A 157 3.15 -6.04 3.82
C ALA A 157 2.44 -7.16 3.05
N LEU A 158 1.11 -7.25 3.16
CA LEU A 158 0.28 -8.20 2.41
C LEU A 158 0.43 -8.01 0.90
N SER A 159 0.33 -6.76 0.40
CA SER A 159 0.52 -6.46 -1.02
C SER A 159 1.91 -6.87 -1.52
N THR A 160 2.95 -6.62 -0.72
CA THR A 160 4.32 -7.04 -1.07
C THR A 160 4.47 -8.55 -1.07
N ALA A 161 3.84 -9.25 -0.13
CA ALA A 161 3.78 -10.71 -0.10
C ALA A 161 3.04 -11.28 -1.33
N ALA A 162 1.90 -10.69 -1.69
CA ALA A 162 1.12 -11.07 -2.85
C ALA A 162 1.93 -10.93 -4.14
N HIS A 163 2.68 -9.84 -4.30
CA HIS A 163 3.49 -9.59 -5.49
C HIS A 163 4.72 -10.50 -5.57
N ASN A 164 5.53 -10.55 -4.51
CA ASN A 164 6.84 -11.21 -4.55
C ASN A 164 6.81 -12.70 -4.21
N LYS A 165 5.93 -13.12 -3.28
CA LYS A 165 5.86 -14.49 -2.76
C LYS A 165 4.40 -14.93 -2.52
N PRO A 166 3.57 -15.06 -3.58
CA PRO A 166 2.14 -15.38 -3.42
C PRO A 166 1.89 -16.63 -2.57
N ASN A 167 2.71 -17.67 -2.77
CA ASN A 167 2.60 -18.95 -2.07
C ASN A 167 2.78 -18.85 -0.54
N LEU A 168 3.43 -17.78 -0.06
CA LEU A 168 3.59 -17.51 1.38
C LEU A 168 2.24 -17.18 2.04
N ILE A 169 1.30 -16.60 1.29
CA ILE A 169 0.04 -16.06 1.84
C ILE A 169 -1.20 -16.77 1.34
N LYS A 170 -1.12 -17.56 0.26
CA LYS A 170 -2.30 -18.21 -0.37
C LYS A 170 -3.21 -18.93 0.63
N GLY A 171 -2.63 -19.73 1.54
CA GLY A 171 -3.40 -20.44 2.57
C GLY A 171 -4.07 -19.55 3.62
N LEU A 172 -3.63 -18.30 3.76
CA LEU A 172 -4.16 -17.33 4.73
C LEU A 172 -5.20 -16.38 4.12
N LEU A 173 -5.25 -16.28 2.78
CA LEU A 173 -6.16 -15.36 2.08
C LEU A 173 -7.64 -15.55 2.44
N PRO A 174 -8.17 -16.77 2.63
CA PRO A 174 -9.57 -16.93 3.06
C PRO A 174 -9.91 -16.22 4.37
N GLU A 175 -8.96 -16.13 5.32
CA GLU A 175 -9.15 -15.40 6.57
C GLU A 175 -8.85 -13.90 6.43
N ILE A 176 -7.85 -13.54 5.63
CA ILE A 176 -7.39 -12.15 5.49
C ILE A 176 -8.30 -11.32 4.58
N LEU A 177 -8.87 -11.90 3.52
CA LEU A 177 -9.66 -11.16 2.52
C LEU A 177 -10.85 -10.40 3.14
N PRO A 178 -11.68 -11.00 4.03
CA PRO A 178 -12.74 -10.25 4.70
C PRO A 178 -12.21 -9.03 5.49
N LEU A 179 -11.06 -9.16 6.12
CA LEU A 179 -10.42 -8.09 6.90
C LEU A 179 -9.87 -6.99 6.01
N LEU A 180 -9.31 -7.37 4.86
CA LEU A 180 -8.84 -6.44 3.84
C LEU A 180 -10.01 -5.65 3.25
N TYR A 181 -11.12 -6.31 2.95
CA TYR A 181 -12.31 -5.66 2.42
C TYR A 181 -12.92 -4.69 3.44
N ASP A 182 -12.92 -5.01 4.74
CA ASP A 182 -13.30 -4.05 5.79
C ASP A 182 -12.44 -2.77 5.78
N GLN A 183 -11.17 -2.87 5.38
CA GLN A 183 -10.31 -1.69 5.27
C GLN A 183 -10.63 -0.81 4.05
N THR A 184 -11.50 -1.25 3.14
CA THR A 184 -11.99 -0.44 2.00
C THR A 184 -13.21 0.41 2.35
N VAL A 185 -13.83 0.19 3.50
CA VAL A 185 -15.08 0.85 3.89
C VAL A 185 -14.80 2.25 4.45
N ILE A 186 -15.63 3.22 4.08
CA ILE A 186 -15.57 4.58 4.61
C ILE A 186 -16.01 4.58 6.07
N LYS A 187 -15.07 4.87 6.97
CA LYS A 187 -15.25 4.93 8.43
C LYS A 187 -15.51 6.39 8.84
N GLN A 188 -16.77 6.72 9.10
CA GLN A 188 -17.20 8.10 9.41
C GLN A 188 -16.50 8.67 10.65
N GLU A 189 -16.12 7.82 11.60
CA GLU A 189 -15.36 8.18 12.79
C GLU A 189 -13.93 8.69 12.48
N LEU A 190 -13.41 8.46 11.28
CA LEU A 190 -12.12 8.97 10.81
C LEU A 190 -12.24 10.23 9.95
N ILE A 191 -13.46 10.73 9.73
CA ILE A 191 -13.72 11.93 8.93
C ILE A 191 -14.05 13.08 9.87
N ARG A 192 -13.28 14.16 9.80
CA ARG A 192 -13.50 15.38 10.57
C ARG A 192 -13.52 16.61 9.67
N THR A 193 -14.36 17.58 10.01
CA THR A 193 -14.36 18.87 9.32
C THR A 193 -13.60 19.88 10.17
N VAL A 194 -12.59 20.50 9.59
CA VAL A 194 -11.81 21.58 10.19
C VAL A 194 -12.32 22.90 9.63
N ASP A 195 -12.90 23.73 10.49
CA ASP A 195 -13.36 25.06 10.12
C ASP A 195 -12.16 26.02 10.03
N LEU A 196 -11.97 26.61 8.85
CA LEU A 196 -10.94 27.61 8.53
C LEU A 196 -11.61 28.97 8.30
N GLY A 197 -12.54 29.35 9.18
CA GLY A 197 -13.34 30.59 9.06
C GLY A 197 -14.44 30.46 7.99
N PRO A 198 -14.36 31.20 6.86
CA PRO A 198 -15.35 31.07 5.78
C PRO A 198 -15.23 29.76 4.98
N PHE A 199 -14.15 29.00 5.17
CA PHE A 199 -13.91 27.73 4.48
C PHE A 199 -14.04 26.54 5.45
N LYS A 200 -14.57 25.42 4.95
CA LYS A 200 -14.58 24.14 5.67
C LYS A 200 -13.67 23.16 4.93
N HIS A 201 -12.74 22.53 5.65
CA HIS A 201 -11.85 21.52 5.10
C HIS A 201 -12.17 20.16 5.72
N VAL A 202 -12.63 19.22 4.90
CA VAL A 202 -12.89 17.84 5.34
C VAL A 202 -11.57 17.07 5.31
N VAL A 203 -11.16 16.56 6.46
CA VAL A 203 -9.99 15.70 6.64
C VAL A 203 -10.46 14.28 6.87
N ASP A 204 -10.09 13.39 5.96
CA ASP A 204 -10.35 11.95 6.06
C ASP A 204 -9.07 11.21 6.43
N ASP A 205 -8.93 10.88 7.71
CA ASP A 205 -7.77 10.17 8.25
C ASP A 205 -7.71 8.69 7.80
N GLY A 206 -8.81 8.15 7.26
CA GLY A 206 -8.91 6.77 6.78
C GLY A 206 -8.54 6.61 5.30
N LEU A 207 -8.43 7.71 4.55
CA LEU A 207 -8.24 7.71 3.10
C LEU A 207 -7.03 6.88 2.65
N GLU A 208 -5.87 7.10 3.28
CA GLU A 208 -4.61 6.42 2.94
C GLU A 208 -4.67 4.90 3.17
N LEU A 209 -5.45 4.45 4.16
CA LEU A 209 -5.67 3.03 4.42
C LEU A 209 -6.60 2.42 3.37
N ARG A 210 -7.70 3.11 3.02
CA ARG A 210 -8.64 2.64 1.99
C ARG A 210 -7.95 2.50 0.64
N LYS A 211 -7.17 3.52 0.24
CA LYS A 211 -6.36 3.47 -0.98
C LYS A 211 -5.43 2.26 -1.00
N ALA A 212 -4.64 2.07 0.06
CA ALA A 212 -3.73 0.93 0.16
C ALA A 212 -4.47 -0.42 0.11
N ALA A 213 -5.69 -0.51 0.67
CA ALA A 213 -6.50 -1.72 0.62
C ALA A 213 -6.94 -2.06 -0.80
N PHE A 214 -7.41 -1.08 -1.58
CA PHE A 214 -7.74 -1.29 -2.99
C PHE A 214 -6.50 -1.66 -3.82
N GLU A 215 -5.36 -0.98 -3.65
CA GLU A 215 -4.10 -1.34 -4.31
C GLU A 215 -3.64 -2.77 -3.96
N CYS A 216 -3.88 -3.21 -2.73
CA CYS A 216 -3.61 -4.59 -2.34
C CYS A 216 -4.53 -5.57 -3.06
N VAL A 217 -5.82 -5.27 -3.21
CA VAL A 217 -6.74 -6.12 -3.98
C VAL A 217 -6.32 -6.16 -5.45
N ASP A 218 -5.93 -5.02 -6.03
CA ASP A 218 -5.40 -4.95 -7.39
C ASP A 218 -4.21 -5.91 -7.60
N THR A 219 -3.29 -5.94 -6.65
CA THR A 219 -2.15 -6.88 -6.65
C THR A 219 -2.62 -8.35 -6.53
N LEU A 220 -3.58 -8.62 -5.64
CA LEU A 220 -4.10 -9.97 -5.42
C LEU A 220 -4.82 -10.53 -6.67
N LEU A 221 -5.46 -9.68 -7.46
CA LEU A 221 -6.09 -10.09 -8.72
C LEU A 221 -5.07 -10.50 -9.79
N ASP A 222 -3.80 -10.08 -9.67
CA ASP A 222 -2.72 -10.53 -10.56
C ASP A 222 -2.11 -11.86 -10.12
N SER A 223 -1.86 -12.02 -8.82
CA SER A 223 -1.03 -13.12 -8.31
C SER A 223 -1.82 -14.24 -7.61
N CYS A 224 -3.03 -13.95 -7.14
CA CYS A 224 -3.83 -14.81 -6.26
C CYS A 224 -5.33 -14.82 -6.64
N LEU A 225 -5.66 -14.67 -7.92
CA LEU A 225 -7.06 -14.64 -8.38
C LEU A 225 -7.85 -15.89 -7.98
N ASP A 226 -7.17 -17.04 -7.90
CA ASP A 226 -7.74 -18.33 -7.46
C ASP A 226 -8.29 -18.32 -6.03
N GLN A 227 -7.87 -17.37 -5.20
CA GLN A 227 -8.30 -17.22 -3.81
C GLN A 227 -9.36 -16.13 -3.62
N VAL A 228 -9.65 -15.34 -4.67
CA VAL A 228 -10.57 -14.19 -4.60
C VAL A 228 -11.92 -14.57 -5.18
N ASN A 229 -13.00 -14.26 -4.47
CA ASN A 229 -14.35 -14.30 -5.04
C ASN A 229 -14.70 -12.92 -5.61
N PRO A 230 -14.72 -12.75 -6.95
CA PRO A 230 -14.94 -11.44 -7.57
C PRO A 230 -16.32 -10.87 -7.24
N SER A 231 -17.37 -11.69 -7.22
CA SER A 231 -18.75 -11.22 -6.99
C SER A 231 -18.91 -10.61 -5.60
N SER A 232 -18.35 -11.25 -4.57
CA SER A 232 -18.38 -10.75 -3.19
C SER A 232 -17.55 -9.48 -2.99
N PHE A 233 -16.53 -9.27 -3.83
CA PHE A 233 -15.72 -8.06 -3.78
C PHE A 233 -16.37 -6.90 -4.55
N ILE A 234 -16.92 -7.16 -5.74
CA ILE A 234 -17.51 -6.09 -6.57
C ILE A 234 -18.66 -5.41 -5.82
N VAL A 235 -19.53 -6.20 -5.19
CA VAL A 235 -20.65 -5.71 -4.39
C VAL A 235 -20.47 -6.17 -2.93
N PRO A 236 -20.31 -5.26 -1.94
CA PRO A 236 -20.47 -3.79 -2.06
C PRO A 236 -19.16 -3.00 -2.27
N PHE A 237 -17.99 -3.62 -2.13
CA PHE A 237 -16.74 -2.88 -1.86
C PHE A 237 -16.25 -2.08 -3.07
N LEU A 238 -16.13 -2.69 -4.26
CA LEU A 238 -15.70 -1.97 -5.45
C LEU A 238 -16.69 -0.86 -5.84
N LEU A 239 -18.00 -1.14 -5.76
CA LEU A 239 -19.03 -0.13 -6.04
C LEU A 239 -18.91 1.08 -5.13
N SER A 240 -18.66 0.87 -3.83
CA SER A 240 -18.39 1.97 -2.90
C SER A 240 -17.14 2.76 -3.28
N GLY A 241 -16.05 2.07 -3.66
CA GLY A 241 -14.79 2.68 -4.06
C GLY A 241 -14.88 3.54 -5.33
N LEU A 242 -15.70 3.14 -6.31
CA LEU A 242 -15.98 3.94 -7.51
C LEU A 242 -16.70 5.27 -7.19
N GLY A 243 -17.37 5.35 -6.03
CA GLY A 243 -18.02 6.55 -5.52
C GLY A 243 -17.20 7.36 -4.50
N ASP A 244 -16.02 6.88 -4.10
CA ASP A 244 -15.21 7.46 -3.00
C ASP A 244 -14.35 8.65 -3.50
N HIS A 245 -13.36 9.06 -2.68
CA HIS A 245 -12.40 10.10 -2.99
C HIS A 245 -11.59 9.80 -4.26
N TYR A 246 -11.10 10.87 -4.89
CA TYR A 246 -10.27 10.81 -6.10
C TYR A 246 -9.17 9.73 -6.03
N ASP A 247 -8.40 9.71 -4.95
CA ASP A 247 -7.26 8.78 -4.83
C ASP A 247 -7.67 7.30 -4.67
N VAL A 248 -8.94 7.03 -4.34
CA VAL A 248 -9.52 5.68 -4.24
C VAL A 248 -10.19 5.27 -5.55
N LYS A 249 -10.84 6.20 -6.26
CA LYS A 249 -11.45 5.92 -7.57
C LYS A 249 -10.44 5.40 -8.60
N MET A 250 -9.23 5.97 -8.61
CA MET A 250 -8.17 5.58 -9.54
C MET A 250 -7.83 4.07 -9.48
N PRO A 251 -7.46 3.48 -8.32
CA PRO A 251 -7.25 2.04 -8.24
C PRO A 251 -8.54 1.25 -8.48
N CYS A 252 -9.72 1.77 -8.13
CA CYS A 252 -10.99 1.09 -8.44
C CYS A 252 -11.25 0.94 -9.94
N HIS A 253 -10.94 1.96 -10.76
CA HIS A 253 -11.04 1.85 -12.21
C HIS A 253 -10.09 0.80 -12.78
N LEU A 254 -8.86 0.72 -12.26
CA LEU A 254 -7.88 -0.29 -12.66
C LEU A 254 -8.36 -1.71 -12.32
N ILE A 255 -8.84 -1.90 -11.09
CA ILE A 255 -9.41 -3.17 -10.63
C ILE A 255 -10.60 -3.57 -11.51
N LEU A 256 -11.48 -2.61 -11.82
CA LEU A 256 -12.63 -2.86 -12.68
C LEU A 256 -12.22 -3.29 -14.09
N SER A 257 -11.23 -2.64 -14.69
CA SER A 257 -10.64 -3.08 -15.97
C SER A 257 -10.12 -4.51 -15.90
N LYS A 258 -9.35 -4.84 -14.85
CA LYS A 258 -8.82 -6.20 -14.67
C LYS A 258 -9.93 -7.23 -14.47
N LEU A 259 -10.96 -6.91 -13.70
CA LEU A 259 -12.10 -7.80 -13.48
C LEU A 259 -12.93 -7.99 -14.75
N ALA A 260 -13.06 -6.96 -15.59
CA ALA A 260 -13.72 -7.08 -16.89
C ALA A 260 -13.00 -8.07 -17.80
N ASP A 261 -11.65 -8.03 -17.80
CA ASP A 261 -10.84 -8.92 -18.64
C ASP A 261 -10.72 -10.35 -18.04
N LYS A 262 -10.53 -10.49 -16.71
CA LYS A 262 -10.30 -11.80 -16.06
C LYS A 262 -11.55 -12.50 -15.56
N CYS A 263 -12.60 -11.76 -15.22
CA CYS A 263 -13.83 -12.27 -14.61
C CYS A 263 -15.09 -11.65 -15.25
N PRO A 264 -15.25 -11.69 -16.59
CA PRO A 264 -16.29 -10.97 -17.31
C PRO A 264 -17.71 -11.30 -16.82
N SER A 265 -17.99 -12.57 -16.50
CA SER A 265 -19.31 -13.01 -16.04
C SER A 265 -19.71 -12.36 -14.71
N ALA A 266 -18.77 -12.21 -13.78
CA ALA A 266 -19.04 -11.60 -12.47
C ALA A 266 -19.33 -10.09 -12.61
N VAL A 267 -18.62 -9.41 -13.50
CA VAL A 267 -18.85 -7.99 -13.81
C VAL A 267 -20.17 -7.79 -14.56
N LEU A 268 -20.44 -8.63 -15.56
CA LEU A 268 -21.66 -8.56 -16.36
C LEU A 268 -22.92 -8.68 -15.50
N ALA A 269 -22.90 -9.55 -14.48
CA ALA A 269 -24.01 -9.75 -13.56
C ALA A 269 -24.42 -8.49 -12.77
N VAL A 270 -23.51 -7.52 -12.62
CA VAL A 270 -23.73 -6.29 -11.83
C VAL A 270 -23.43 -5.01 -12.62
N LEU A 271 -23.32 -5.12 -13.96
CA LEU A 271 -22.94 -4.03 -14.86
C LEU A 271 -23.84 -2.79 -14.68
N ASP A 272 -25.15 -2.99 -14.52
CA ASP A 272 -26.13 -1.91 -14.32
C ASP A 272 -25.88 -1.07 -13.07
N SER A 273 -25.28 -1.66 -12.02
CA SER A 273 -24.91 -0.96 -10.78
C SER A 273 -23.57 -0.23 -10.92
N ILE A 274 -22.67 -0.72 -11.76
CA ILE A 274 -21.37 -0.12 -12.04
C ILE A 274 -21.50 1.13 -12.92
N VAL A 275 -22.48 1.18 -13.81
CA VAL A 275 -22.71 2.30 -14.74
C VAL A 275 -22.88 3.64 -14.00
N GLU A 276 -23.68 3.67 -12.93
CA GLU A 276 -24.00 4.92 -12.23
C GLU A 276 -22.78 5.66 -11.65
N PRO A 277 -21.91 5.04 -10.81
CA PRO A 277 -20.76 5.74 -10.25
C PRO A 277 -19.73 6.17 -11.31
N ILE A 278 -19.58 5.40 -12.40
CA ILE A 278 -18.68 5.74 -13.50
C ILE A 278 -19.25 6.90 -14.33
N GLU A 279 -20.56 6.89 -14.62
CA GLU A 279 -21.21 7.99 -15.33
C GLU A 279 -21.09 9.30 -14.55
N LYS A 280 -21.27 9.27 -13.23
CA LYS A 280 -21.05 10.42 -12.35
C LYS A 280 -19.62 10.95 -12.45
N THR A 281 -18.65 10.06 -12.58
CA THR A 281 -17.24 10.42 -12.69
C THR A 281 -16.92 11.10 -14.03
N ILE A 282 -17.37 10.55 -15.17
CA ILE A 282 -17.12 11.17 -16.48
C ILE A 282 -17.96 12.43 -16.72
N SER A 283 -19.07 12.59 -16.02
CA SER A 283 -19.94 13.76 -16.13
C SER A 283 -19.54 14.89 -15.18
N HIS A 284 -18.55 14.68 -14.30
CA HIS A 284 -18.10 15.69 -13.36
C HIS A 284 -17.40 16.84 -14.08
N LYS A 285 -17.84 18.06 -13.78
CA LYS A 285 -17.24 19.30 -14.26
C LYS A 285 -16.70 20.08 -13.06
N PRO A 286 -15.39 20.41 -13.02
CA PRO A 286 -14.84 21.30 -12.02
C PRO A 286 -15.57 22.65 -12.04
N LYS A 287 -15.53 23.36 -10.91
CA LYS A 287 -16.09 24.71 -10.83
C LYS A 287 -15.31 25.67 -11.73
N GLY A 288 -15.94 26.78 -12.14
CA GLY A 288 -15.32 27.76 -13.04
C GLY A 288 -14.09 28.47 -12.45
N ASP A 289 -13.96 28.47 -11.13
CA ASP A 289 -12.83 29.00 -10.36
C ASP A 289 -11.81 27.92 -9.94
N ALA A 290 -11.97 26.69 -10.43
CA ALA A 290 -11.05 25.60 -10.12
C ALA A 290 -9.64 25.91 -10.60
N VAL A 291 -8.65 25.65 -9.75
CA VAL A 291 -7.25 25.84 -10.12
C VAL A 291 -6.83 24.82 -11.17
N LYS A 292 -5.81 25.13 -11.98
CA LYS A 292 -5.33 24.25 -13.06
C LYS A 292 -5.07 22.81 -12.58
N GLN A 293 -4.51 22.64 -11.40
CA GLN A 293 -4.24 21.33 -10.81
C GLN A 293 -5.52 20.50 -10.56
N GLU A 294 -6.63 21.14 -10.18
CA GLU A 294 -7.91 20.46 -9.99
C GLU A 294 -8.54 20.04 -11.32
N VAL A 295 -8.42 20.90 -12.34
CA VAL A 295 -8.84 20.60 -13.71
C VAL A 295 -8.04 19.41 -14.26
N ASP A 296 -6.71 19.46 -14.16
CA ASP A 296 -5.82 18.40 -14.63
C ASP A 296 -6.10 17.06 -13.92
N ARG A 297 -6.32 17.09 -12.58
CA ARG A 297 -6.76 15.89 -11.83
C ARG A 297 -8.08 15.36 -12.36
N ASN A 298 -9.10 16.20 -12.54
CA ASN A 298 -10.38 15.74 -13.08
C ASN A 298 -10.22 15.11 -14.48
N GLU A 299 -9.36 15.69 -15.32
CA GLU A 299 -9.05 15.16 -16.64
C GLU A 299 -8.39 13.78 -16.60
N ASP A 300 -7.44 13.56 -15.68
CA ASP A 300 -6.84 12.25 -15.43
C ASP A 300 -7.90 11.22 -14.96
N MET A 301 -8.81 11.65 -14.07
CA MET A 301 -9.90 10.82 -13.57
C MET A 301 -10.85 10.38 -14.68
N ILE A 302 -11.25 11.31 -15.55
CA ILE A 302 -12.11 11.01 -16.70
C ILE A 302 -11.42 10.00 -17.62
N ARG A 303 -10.14 10.19 -17.94
CA ARG A 303 -9.37 9.22 -18.77
C ARG A 303 -9.30 7.84 -18.13
N SER A 304 -9.06 7.77 -16.81
CA SER A 304 -9.06 6.52 -16.05
C SER A 304 -10.43 5.81 -16.10
N ALA A 305 -11.52 6.54 -15.91
CA ALA A 305 -12.88 6.00 -16.01
C ALA A 305 -13.22 5.50 -17.43
N LEU A 306 -12.80 6.25 -18.47
CA LEU A 306 -13.00 5.86 -19.87
C LEU A 306 -12.22 4.59 -20.24
N ARG A 307 -11.01 4.37 -19.68
CA ARG A 307 -10.30 3.08 -19.82
C ARG A 307 -11.08 1.93 -19.20
N ALA A 308 -11.66 2.13 -18.02
CA ALA A 308 -12.54 1.12 -17.41
C ALA A 308 -13.77 0.82 -18.28
N ILE A 309 -14.43 1.86 -18.81
CA ILE A 309 -15.56 1.70 -19.75
C ILE A 309 -15.14 0.95 -21.02
N SER A 310 -13.94 1.24 -21.55
CA SER A 310 -13.38 0.52 -22.69
C SER A 310 -13.27 -0.98 -22.39
N SER A 311 -12.69 -1.37 -21.25
CA SER A 311 -12.65 -2.77 -20.81
C SER A 311 -14.04 -3.38 -20.69
N LEU A 312 -15.02 -2.67 -20.10
CA LEU A 312 -16.40 -3.14 -19.97
C LEU A 312 -17.07 -3.39 -21.34
N SER A 313 -16.81 -2.51 -22.32
CA SER A 313 -17.39 -2.64 -23.67
C SER A 313 -16.87 -3.86 -24.44
N ARG A 314 -15.73 -4.43 -24.04
CA ARG A 314 -15.19 -5.67 -24.61
C ARG A 314 -15.85 -6.93 -24.06
N ILE A 315 -16.59 -6.83 -22.96
CA ILE A 315 -17.32 -7.97 -22.39
C ILE A 315 -18.45 -8.36 -23.33
N SER A 316 -18.45 -9.62 -23.77
CA SER A 316 -19.55 -10.19 -24.54
C SER A 316 -20.85 -10.13 -23.75
N GLY A 317 -21.88 -9.49 -24.32
CA GLY A 317 -23.18 -9.31 -23.68
C GLY A 317 -23.35 -8.00 -22.90
N SER A 318 -22.32 -7.15 -22.84
CA SER A 318 -22.46 -5.80 -22.27
C SER A 318 -23.55 -4.96 -22.97
N ASP A 319 -23.77 -5.18 -24.27
CA ASP A 319 -24.81 -4.52 -25.07
C ASP A 319 -26.25 -4.85 -24.64
N TYR A 320 -26.47 -5.92 -23.87
CA TYR A 320 -27.80 -6.25 -23.33
C TYR A 320 -28.19 -5.34 -22.16
N SER A 321 -27.21 -4.71 -21.50
CA SER A 321 -27.48 -3.68 -20.50
C SER A 321 -27.93 -2.39 -21.20
N ILE A 322 -29.22 -2.06 -21.04
CA ILE A 322 -29.78 -0.81 -21.56
C ILE A 322 -29.06 0.39 -20.95
N ARG A 323 -28.71 0.32 -19.66
CA ARG A 323 -27.98 1.38 -18.95
C ARG A 323 -26.59 1.60 -19.55
N PHE A 324 -25.84 0.53 -19.75
CA PHE A 324 -24.50 0.62 -20.33
C PHE A 324 -24.55 1.10 -21.79
N LYS A 325 -25.52 0.64 -22.58
CA LYS A 325 -25.74 1.12 -23.94
C LYS A 325 -26.05 2.61 -24.00
N ASN A 326 -26.88 3.11 -23.08
CA ASN A 326 -27.17 4.55 -22.98
C ASN A 326 -25.93 5.36 -22.59
N LEU A 327 -25.11 4.84 -21.67
CA LEU A 327 -23.84 5.46 -21.31
C LEU A 327 -22.90 5.56 -22.53
N MET A 328 -22.77 4.48 -23.31
CA MET A 328 -21.95 4.45 -24.52
C MET A 328 -22.43 5.47 -25.56
N ASN A 329 -23.75 5.57 -25.79
CA ASN A 329 -24.32 6.57 -26.68
C ASN A 329 -24.05 8.01 -26.20
N LYS A 330 -24.08 8.24 -24.89
CA LYS A 330 -23.76 9.56 -24.32
C LYS A 330 -22.29 9.93 -24.54
N ILE A 331 -21.38 8.97 -24.40
CA ILE A 331 -19.94 9.16 -24.62
C ILE A 331 -19.67 9.50 -26.09
N THR A 332 -20.27 8.77 -27.02
CA THR A 332 -20.08 9.00 -28.47
C THR A 332 -20.77 10.28 -28.96
N ALA A 333 -21.91 10.65 -28.38
CA ALA A 333 -22.62 11.88 -28.72
C ALA A 333 -21.93 13.16 -28.19
N THR A 334 -21.01 13.04 -27.22
CA THR A 334 -20.29 14.17 -26.62
C THR A 334 -18.90 14.27 -27.23
N PRO A 335 -18.59 15.24 -28.12
CA PRO A 335 -17.33 15.26 -28.88
C PRO A 335 -16.08 15.18 -28.01
N ALA A 336 -16.03 15.95 -26.92
CA ALA A 336 -14.89 15.95 -25.99
C ALA A 336 -14.70 14.62 -25.25
N LEU A 337 -15.77 13.88 -24.97
CA LEU A 337 -15.65 12.54 -24.36
C LEU A 337 -15.32 11.49 -25.42
N ALA A 338 -15.89 11.59 -26.61
CA ALA A 338 -15.61 10.70 -27.73
C ALA A 338 -14.13 10.75 -28.14
N GLU A 339 -13.53 11.95 -28.23
CA GLU A 339 -12.10 12.12 -28.51
C GLU A 339 -11.23 11.44 -27.45
N LYS A 340 -11.50 11.71 -26.16
CA LYS A 340 -10.78 11.07 -25.05
C LYS A 340 -10.97 9.55 -25.04
N TYR A 341 -12.18 9.07 -25.30
CA TYR A 341 -12.50 7.64 -25.34
C TYR A 341 -11.75 6.93 -26.47
N ASN A 342 -11.66 7.56 -27.65
CA ASN A 342 -10.89 7.02 -28.77
C ASN A 342 -9.39 7.01 -28.48
N SER A 343 -8.86 8.05 -27.80
CA SER A 343 -7.46 8.10 -27.37
C SER A 343 -7.13 6.93 -26.44
N VAL A 344 -7.96 6.66 -25.44
CA VAL A 344 -7.69 5.58 -24.47
C VAL A 344 -7.99 4.17 -25.01
N ARG A 345 -8.71 4.05 -26.13
CA ARG A 345 -8.90 2.77 -26.84
C ARG A 345 -7.70 2.36 -27.69
N GLY A 346 -6.86 3.33 -28.08
CA GLY A 346 -5.65 3.10 -28.87
C GLY A 346 -4.40 2.81 -28.04
N GLU A 347 -4.48 2.99 -26.72
CA GLU A 347 -3.49 2.59 -25.71
C GLU A 347 -3.78 1.16 -25.22
#